data_AF-A0A7S0WW07-F1
#
_entry.id   AF-A0A7S0WW07-F1
#
_cell.length_a   1.000
_cell.length_b   1.000
_cell.length_c   1.000
_cell.angle_alpha   90.00
_cell.angle_beta   90.00
_cell.angle_gamma   90.00
#
_symmetry.space_group_name_H-M   'P 1'
#
loop_
_entity.id
_entity.type
_entity.pdbx_description
1 polymer ?
#
loop_
_entity_poly.entity_id
_entity_poly.type
_entity_poly.pdbx_seq_one_letter_code
_entity_poly.pdbx_strand_id
1 'polypeptide(L)'
;MPLVLRVPVRKTVERAYKPDPRRRLPRARYRKAPTRMASDSFDKKVVILGAGVIGTSIAYHLALKGVGATLIDRAGLCPAASGKAGGFLALDWNDGTPLGPFARKSFEMHQELAKTLNLESYRRLTCQAIAVEESPKPATRKLANVEWVDLGVRGSRMMGNEETIAQVHPKHLTEAMFAAAAKMAGTTLREGAVEGIEVDE
;
A
#
# COMPACT_ATOMS: atom_id res chain seq x y z
N MET A 1 -0.27 24.58 1.68
CA MET A 1 0.20 25.33 2.86
C MET A 1 1.39 24.59 3.46
N PRO A 2 2.45 25.30 3.89
CA PRO A 2 3.59 24.70 4.58
C PRO A 2 3.17 24.22 5.97
N LEU A 3 3.67 23.06 6.41
CA LEU A 3 3.43 22.49 7.73
C LEU A 3 4.76 22.21 8.45
N VAL A 4 4.89 22.70 9.67
CA VAL A 4 5.96 22.33 10.61
C VAL A 4 5.37 21.40 11.66
N LEU A 5 5.91 20.19 11.77
CA LEU A 5 5.45 19.21 12.75
C LEU A 5 6.24 19.35 14.05
N ARG A 6 5.55 19.63 15.16
CA ARG A 6 6.13 19.59 16.51
C ARG A 6 5.87 18.23 17.15
N VAL A 7 6.95 17.51 17.48
CA VAL A 7 6.89 16.18 18.09
C VAL A 7 7.50 16.25 19.49
N PRO A 8 6.70 16.05 20.57
CA PRO A 8 7.24 16.08 21.92
C PRO A 8 8.11 14.85 22.19
N VAL A 9 9.34 15.05 22.66
CA VAL A 9 10.21 13.95 23.09
C VAL A 9 9.66 13.34 24.38
N ARG A 10 9.29 12.06 24.31
CA ARG A 10 9.19 11.26 25.53
C ARG A 10 10.55 10.61 25.74
N LYS A 11 11.21 10.93 26.86
CA LYS A 11 12.41 10.23 27.32
C LYS A 11 12.19 8.71 27.19
N THR A 12 12.98 8.08 26.33
CA THR A 12 12.91 6.65 26.06
C THR A 12 13.26 5.91 27.35
N VAL A 13 12.27 5.26 27.97
CA VAL A 13 12.56 4.23 28.97
C VAL A 13 12.81 2.96 28.15
N GLU A 14 14.08 2.57 28.01
CA GLU A 14 14.43 1.27 27.46
C GLU A 14 13.75 0.18 28.30
N ARG A 15 12.67 -0.39 27.78
CA ARG A 15 12.14 -1.67 28.23
C ARG A 15 12.01 -2.56 27.03
N ALA A 16 12.86 -3.59 27.00
CA ALA A 16 12.76 -4.68 26.05
C ALA A 16 11.33 -5.25 26.04
N TYR A 17 10.71 -5.27 24.87
CA TYR A 17 9.40 -5.85 24.67
C TYR A 17 9.48 -7.38 24.87
N LYS A 18 8.79 -7.89 25.91
CA LYS A 18 8.48 -9.31 26.06
C LYS A 18 6.97 -9.48 25.97
N PRO A 19 6.43 -10.21 24.98
CA PRO A 19 4.99 -10.43 24.87
C PRO A 19 4.52 -11.34 26.02
N ASP A 20 3.44 -10.91 26.70
CA ASP A 20 2.72 -11.73 27.70
C ASP A 20 1.66 -12.58 26.99
N PRO A 21 1.78 -13.92 26.99
CA PRO A 21 0.88 -14.82 26.28
C PRO A 21 -0.54 -14.91 26.88
N ARG A 22 -0.84 -14.21 27.99
CA ARG A 22 -2.13 -14.33 28.71
C ARG A 22 -3.01 -13.09 28.64
N ARG A 23 -2.60 -12.03 27.95
CA ARG A 23 -3.32 -10.74 28.02
C ARG A 23 -4.53 -10.68 27.08
N ARG A 24 -5.73 -10.99 27.61
CA ARG A 24 -7.00 -10.69 26.94
C ARG A 24 -7.26 -9.17 26.94
N LEU A 25 -7.70 -8.64 25.79
CA LEU A 25 -8.00 -7.22 25.59
C LEU A 25 -9.22 -6.76 26.43
N PRO A 26 -9.15 -5.64 27.16
CA PRO A 26 -10.29 -5.12 27.90
C PRO A 26 -11.28 -4.40 26.96
N ARG A 27 -12.59 -4.59 27.18
CA ARG A 27 -13.67 -3.85 26.53
C ARG A 27 -13.70 -2.41 27.06
N ALA A 28 -13.53 -1.41 26.19
CA ALA A 28 -13.54 -0.01 26.57
C ALA A 28 -14.96 0.56 26.64
N ARG A 29 -15.32 1.18 27.77
CA ARG A 29 -16.50 2.07 27.91
C ARG A 29 -16.12 3.49 27.49
N TYR A 30 -16.96 4.10 26.66
CA TYR A 30 -16.76 5.43 26.09
C TYR A 30 -17.21 6.52 27.07
N ARG A 31 -16.36 7.53 27.34
CA ARG A 31 -16.74 8.78 28.05
C ARG A 31 -16.42 9.95 27.11
N LYS A 32 -17.41 10.79 26.81
CA LYS A 32 -17.22 12.01 26.00
C LYS A 32 -16.41 13.06 26.76
N ALA A 33 -15.47 13.69 26.06
CA ALA A 33 -14.70 14.85 26.53
C ALA A 33 -15.23 16.14 25.85
N PRO A 34 -15.03 17.33 26.47
CA PRO A 34 -15.67 18.56 26.04
C PRO A 34 -14.91 19.25 24.89
N THR A 35 -15.66 20.05 24.14
CA THR A 35 -15.23 20.75 22.92
C THR A 35 -14.32 21.94 23.26
N ARG A 36 -13.15 22.04 22.59
CA ARG A 36 -12.28 23.23 22.59
C ARG A 36 -12.08 23.72 21.15
N MET A 37 -11.98 25.04 20.98
CA MET A 37 -11.76 25.72 19.70
C MET A 37 -10.46 25.25 19.02
N ALA A 38 -10.51 25.15 17.69
CA ALA A 38 -9.48 24.57 16.84
C ALA A 38 -8.13 25.30 16.95
N SER A 39 -7.20 24.73 17.72
CA SER A 39 -5.77 24.87 17.41
C SER A 39 -5.43 23.85 16.33
N ASP A 40 -4.32 24.07 15.62
CA ASP A 40 -3.79 23.15 14.62
C ASP A 40 -3.21 21.86 15.25
N SER A 41 -3.90 21.32 16.26
CA SER A 41 -3.51 20.11 16.98
C SER A 41 -3.71 18.91 16.08
N PHE A 42 -2.63 18.15 15.90
CA PHE A 42 -2.74 16.78 15.42
C PHE A 42 -3.38 15.97 16.55
N ASP A 43 -4.67 15.68 16.42
CA ASP A 43 -5.45 14.88 17.40
C ASP A 43 -4.90 13.46 17.60
N LYS A 44 -3.91 13.06 16.80
CA LYS A 44 -3.35 11.71 16.77
C LYS A 44 -1.86 11.68 17.01
N LYS A 45 -1.44 10.67 17.77
CA LYS A 45 -0.04 10.42 18.14
C LYS A 45 0.85 9.95 16.99
N VAL A 46 0.27 9.59 15.84
CA VAL A 46 1.01 9.11 14.67
C VAL A 46 0.71 9.99 13.47
N VAL A 47 1.77 10.54 12.89
CA VAL A 47 1.75 11.29 11.63
C VAL A 47 2.56 10.51 10.60
N ILE A 48 2.01 10.34 9.39
CA ILE A 48 2.64 9.61 8.29
C ILE A 48 2.82 10.59 7.13
N LEU A 49 4.06 10.76 6.68
CA LEU A 49 4.40 11.65 5.57
C LEU A 49 4.36 10.87 4.26
N GLY A 50 3.36 11.15 3.42
CA GLY A 50 3.07 10.47 2.18
C GLY A 50 1.79 9.64 2.26
N ALA A 51 0.84 9.91 1.38
CA ALA A 51 -0.43 9.20 1.24
C ALA A 51 -0.44 8.27 0.01
N GLY A 52 0.73 7.73 -0.34
CA GLY A 52 0.85 6.63 -1.30
C GLY A 52 0.57 5.26 -0.67
N VAL A 53 0.73 4.20 -1.46
CA VAL A 53 0.40 2.81 -1.07
C VAL A 53 1.11 2.37 0.22
N ILE A 54 2.35 2.81 0.43
CA ILE A 54 3.12 2.51 1.64
C ILE A 54 2.52 3.23 2.85
N GLY A 55 2.24 4.52 2.74
CA GLY A 55 1.67 5.31 3.84
C GLY A 55 0.29 4.82 4.26
N THR A 56 -0.58 4.51 3.30
CA THR A 56 -1.90 3.93 3.59
C THR A 56 -1.81 2.51 4.13
N SER A 57 -0.84 1.71 3.70
CA SER A 57 -0.60 0.37 4.25
C SER A 57 -0.18 0.44 5.71
N ILE A 58 0.75 1.34 6.06
CA ILE A 58 1.14 1.60 7.46
C ILE A 58 -0.08 2.01 8.27
N ALA A 59 -0.87 2.97 7.77
CA ALA A 59 -2.06 3.46 8.46
C ALA A 59 -3.12 2.39 8.67
N TYR A 60 -3.35 1.54 7.67
CA TYR A 60 -4.27 0.41 7.74
C TYR A 60 -3.84 -0.60 8.82
N HIS A 61 -2.57 -0.99 8.83
CA HIS A 61 -2.06 -1.95 9.83
C HIS A 61 -1.98 -1.36 11.24
N LEU A 62 -1.79 -0.04 11.39
CA LEU A 62 -1.95 0.65 12.67
C LEU A 62 -3.41 0.65 13.14
N ALA A 63 -4.34 0.91 12.22
CA ALA A 63 -5.77 0.93 12.52
C ALA A 63 -6.29 -0.44 12.94
N LEU A 64 -5.79 -1.55 12.36
CA LEU A 64 -6.06 -2.92 12.84
C LEU A 64 -5.66 -3.12 14.31
N LYS A 65 -4.72 -2.32 14.82
CA LYS A 65 -4.29 -2.31 16.23
C LYS A 65 -4.97 -1.23 17.07
N GLY A 66 -6.02 -0.59 16.54
CA GLY A 66 -6.77 0.49 17.19
C GLY A 66 -6.04 1.84 17.22
N VAL A 67 -4.97 2.00 16.44
CA VAL A 67 -4.19 3.24 16.39
C VAL A 67 -4.51 3.99 15.11
N GLY A 68 -5.15 5.15 15.24
CA GLY A 68 -5.37 6.06 14.12
C GLY A 68 -4.13 6.88 13.78
N ALA A 69 -3.97 7.25 12.52
CA ALA A 69 -2.91 8.14 12.05
C ALA A 69 -3.46 9.38 11.33
N THR A 70 -2.63 10.40 11.17
CA THR A 70 -2.85 11.51 10.24
C THR A 70 -1.85 11.35 9.10
N LEU A 71 -2.35 11.14 7.88
CA LEU A 71 -1.50 11.12 6.68
C LEU A 71 -1.40 12.55 6.16
N ILE A 72 -0.19 12.96 5.77
CA ILE A 72 0.07 14.25 5.15
C ILE A 72 0.66 14.00 3.77
N ASP A 73 0.04 14.53 2.73
CA ASP A 73 0.57 14.45 1.37
C ASP A 73 0.36 15.78 0.65
N ARG A 74 1.34 16.20 -0.14
CA ARG A 74 1.29 17.47 -0.86
C ARG A 74 0.16 17.54 -1.88
N ALA A 75 -0.20 16.40 -2.48
CA ALA A 75 -1.14 16.34 -3.60
C ALA A 75 -2.31 15.37 -3.36
N GLY A 76 -2.59 15.05 -2.09
CA GLY A 76 -3.73 14.22 -1.69
C GLY A 76 -3.45 12.72 -1.71
N LEU A 77 -4.50 11.92 -1.82
CA LEU A 77 -4.43 10.47 -1.72
C LEU A 77 -3.90 9.86 -3.01
N CYS A 78 -2.76 9.18 -2.93
CA CYS A 78 -2.09 8.44 -4.02
C CYS A 78 -1.95 9.15 -5.39
N PRO A 79 -1.60 10.45 -5.47
CA PRO A 79 -1.60 11.22 -6.71
C PRO A 79 -0.48 10.87 -7.70
N ALA A 80 0.58 10.20 -7.22
CA ALA A 80 1.81 9.94 -7.96
C ALA A 80 1.94 8.44 -8.35
N ALA A 81 3.12 7.84 -8.16
CA ALA A 81 3.42 6.48 -8.59
C ALA A 81 2.38 5.45 -8.09
N SER A 82 1.95 5.55 -6.84
CA SER A 82 0.97 4.61 -6.26
C SER A 82 -0.41 4.64 -6.90
N GLY A 83 -0.85 5.76 -7.49
CA GLY A 83 -2.14 5.83 -8.19
C GLY A 83 -2.04 5.46 -9.68
N LYS A 84 -0.83 5.54 -10.25
CA LYS A 84 -0.57 5.43 -11.70
C LYS A 84 0.18 4.17 -12.12
N ALA A 85 0.65 3.36 -11.17
CA ALA A 85 1.37 2.12 -11.47
C ALA A 85 0.48 1.11 -12.22
N GLY A 86 1.12 0.19 -12.96
CA GLY A 86 0.43 -0.90 -13.66
C GLY A 86 -0.11 -2.00 -12.74
N GLY A 87 0.21 -1.97 -11.44
CA GLY A 87 -0.39 -2.85 -10.42
C GLY A 87 -0.02 -4.33 -10.55
N PHE A 88 1.03 -4.65 -11.30
CA PHE A 88 1.48 -6.01 -11.56
C PHE A 88 2.20 -6.61 -10.34
N LEU A 89 1.86 -7.85 -10.01
CA LEU A 89 2.39 -8.59 -8.88
C LEU A 89 2.92 -9.93 -9.38
N ALA A 90 4.17 -10.24 -9.03
CA ALA A 90 4.78 -11.54 -9.32
C ALA A 90 5.25 -12.19 -8.02
N LEU A 91 4.89 -13.46 -7.84
CA LEU A 91 5.19 -14.25 -6.65
C LEU A 91 6.69 -14.54 -6.52
N ASP A 92 7.34 -14.87 -7.63
CA ASP A 92 8.61 -15.59 -7.69
C ASP A 92 9.70 -14.87 -8.51
N TRP A 93 9.41 -13.71 -9.11
CA TRP A 93 10.39 -12.97 -9.92
C TRP A 93 11.60 -12.44 -9.13
N ASN A 94 11.52 -12.42 -7.79
CA ASN A 94 12.62 -12.02 -6.91
C ASN A 94 13.24 -13.23 -6.19
N ASP A 95 12.88 -14.46 -6.56
CA ASP A 95 13.51 -15.65 -6.00
C ASP A 95 15.01 -15.67 -6.29
N GLY A 96 15.79 -16.22 -5.36
CA GLY A 96 17.25 -16.19 -5.43
C GLY A 96 17.87 -14.84 -5.06
N THR A 97 17.07 -13.81 -4.75
CA THR A 97 17.54 -12.54 -4.19
C THR A 97 17.22 -12.44 -2.70
N PRO A 98 17.86 -11.53 -1.93
CA PRO A 98 17.47 -11.24 -0.56
C PRO A 98 16.01 -10.78 -0.39
N LEU A 99 15.35 -10.34 -1.48
CA LEU A 99 13.95 -9.89 -1.46
C LEU A 99 12.94 -11.01 -1.75
N GLY A 100 13.38 -12.22 -2.14
CA GLY A 100 12.49 -13.34 -2.47
C GLY A 100 11.42 -13.62 -1.41
N PRO A 101 11.79 -13.81 -0.12
CA PRO A 101 10.81 -14.01 0.95
C PRO A 101 9.82 -12.85 1.10
N PHE A 102 10.27 -11.61 0.88
CA PHE A 102 9.40 -10.43 0.94
C PHE A 102 8.43 -10.38 -0.23
N ALA A 103 8.87 -10.67 -1.46
CA ALA A 103 8.00 -10.71 -2.63
C ALA A 103 6.91 -11.77 -2.48
N ARG A 104 7.27 -12.97 -2.02
CA ARG A 104 6.33 -14.06 -1.75
C ARG A 104 5.30 -13.68 -0.69
N LYS A 105 5.75 -13.11 0.44
CA LYS A 105 4.83 -12.67 1.49
C LYS A 105 3.93 -11.52 1.02
N SER A 106 4.49 -10.56 0.28
CA SER A 106 3.72 -9.45 -0.28
C SER A 106 2.62 -9.94 -1.21
N PHE A 107 2.92 -10.92 -2.07
CA PHE A 107 1.95 -11.48 -3.01
C PHE A 107 0.76 -12.15 -2.30
N GLU A 108 1.02 -12.96 -1.28
CA GLU A 108 -0.01 -13.55 -0.41
C GLU A 108 -0.86 -12.46 0.25
N MET A 109 -0.21 -11.46 0.86
CA MET A 109 -0.89 -10.37 1.54
C MET A 109 -1.79 -9.55 0.60
N HIS A 110 -1.41 -9.35 -0.67
CA HIS A 110 -2.27 -8.66 -1.63
C HIS A 110 -3.55 -9.45 -1.92
N GLN A 111 -3.48 -10.78 -1.97
CA GLN A 111 -4.66 -11.63 -2.13
C GLN A 111 -5.57 -11.57 -0.89
N GLU A 112 -4.99 -11.57 0.31
CA GLU A 112 -5.73 -11.42 1.57
C GLU A 112 -6.42 -10.05 1.63
N LEU A 113 -5.69 -8.97 1.35
CA LEU A 113 -6.22 -7.60 1.31
C LEU A 113 -7.35 -7.48 0.29
N ALA A 114 -7.21 -8.08 -0.89
CA ALA A 114 -8.25 -8.07 -1.90
C ALA A 114 -9.55 -8.70 -1.40
N LYS A 115 -9.46 -9.81 -0.65
CA LYS A 115 -10.63 -10.45 -0.02
C LYS A 115 -11.18 -9.58 1.11
N THR A 116 -10.35 -9.13 2.04
CA THR A 116 -10.77 -8.37 3.22
C THR A 116 -11.38 -7.02 2.88
N LEU A 117 -10.85 -6.34 1.87
CA LEU A 117 -11.29 -5.01 1.44
C LEU A 117 -12.26 -5.06 0.24
N ASN A 118 -12.65 -6.26 -0.21
CA ASN A 118 -13.52 -6.49 -1.37
C ASN A 118 -13.03 -5.77 -2.65
N LEU A 119 -11.75 -5.93 -2.98
CA LEU A 119 -11.15 -5.27 -4.13
C LEU A 119 -11.48 -6.03 -5.42
N GLU A 120 -12.54 -5.61 -6.11
CA GLU A 120 -12.96 -6.17 -7.40
C GLU A 120 -11.88 -6.07 -8.50
N SER A 121 -10.95 -5.12 -8.36
CA SER A 121 -9.84 -4.95 -9.29
C SER A 121 -8.74 -6.00 -9.18
N TYR A 122 -8.75 -6.85 -8.14
CA TYR A 122 -7.76 -7.90 -7.99
C TYR A 122 -8.08 -9.05 -8.94
N ARG A 123 -7.10 -9.45 -9.75
CA ARG A 123 -7.23 -10.58 -10.68
C ARG A 123 -5.96 -11.40 -10.76
N ARG A 124 -6.13 -12.70 -10.99
CA ARG A 124 -5.07 -13.60 -11.45
C ARG A 124 -4.96 -13.48 -12.97
N LEU A 125 -3.77 -13.63 -13.51
CA LEU A 125 -3.55 -13.58 -14.96
C LEU A 125 -2.34 -14.41 -15.35
N THR A 126 -2.19 -14.67 -16.65
CA THR A 126 -0.95 -15.17 -17.25
C THR A 126 -0.07 -14.00 -17.71
N CYS A 127 1.25 -14.20 -17.77
CA CYS A 127 2.20 -13.20 -18.26
C CYS A 127 3.15 -13.81 -19.29
N GLN A 128 3.31 -13.12 -20.41
CA GLN A 128 4.19 -13.52 -21.52
C GLN A 128 5.17 -12.38 -21.82
N ALA A 129 6.46 -12.71 -22.00
CA ALA A 129 7.44 -11.83 -22.63
C ALA A 129 7.52 -12.16 -24.11
N ILE A 130 7.48 -11.14 -24.97
CA ILE A 130 7.38 -11.31 -26.43
C ILE A 130 8.51 -10.53 -27.09
N ALA A 131 9.30 -11.21 -27.92
CA ALA A 131 10.29 -10.58 -28.78
C ALA A 131 9.63 -10.19 -30.09
N VAL A 132 9.67 -8.89 -30.42
CA VAL A 132 9.09 -8.32 -31.64
C VAL A 132 10.17 -7.69 -32.50
N GLU A 133 10.00 -7.79 -33.81
CA GLU A 133 10.76 -7.04 -34.81
C GLU A 133 9.81 -6.08 -35.51
N GLU A 134 10.28 -4.85 -35.77
CA GLU A 134 9.57 -3.89 -36.60
C GLU A 134 9.60 -4.37 -38.05
N SER A 135 8.58 -5.13 -38.45
CA SER A 135 8.34 -5.52 -39.83
C SER A 135 7.11 -4.77 -40.36
N PRO A 136 7.17 -4.19 -41.56
CA PRO A 136 6.00 -3.56 -42.19
C PRO A 136 4.91 -4.57 -42.59
N LYS A 137 5.19 -5.88 -42.49
CA LYS A 137 4.23 -6.95 -42.81
C LYS A 137 4.00 -7.85 -41.59
N PRO A 138 2.73 -8.10 -41.21
CA PRO A 138 2.41 -9.04 -40.14
C PRO A 138 2.89 -10.45 -40.48
N ALA A 139 3.31 -11.21 -39.46
CA ALA A 139 3.75 -12.58 -39.64
C ALA A 139 2.59 -13.47 -40.12
N THR A 140 2.83 -14.32 -41.12
CA THR A 140 1.83 -15.24 -41.67
C THR A 140 1.45 -16.38 -40.71
N ARG A 141 2.32 -16.68 -39.73
CA ARG A 141 2.07 -17.68 -38.69
C ARG A 141 2.12 -17.02 -37.32
N LYS A 142 1.03 -17.08 -36.57
CA LYS A 142 0.93 -16.58 -35.19
C LYS A 142 1.48 -17.64 -34.21
N LEU A 143 2.22 -17.20 -33.19
CA LEU A 143 2.71 -18.07 -32.14
C LEU A 143 1.59 -18.36 -31.12
N ALA A 144 1.57 -19.60 -30.62
CA ALA A 144 0.57 -20.04 -29.66
C ALA A 144 0.61 -19.19 -28.37
N ASN A 145 -0.55 -18.81 -27.84
CA ASN A 145 -0.76 -17.95 -26.65
C ASN A 145 -0.43 -16.46 -26.82
N VAL A 146 -0.04 -16.02 -28.01
CA VAL A 146 0.24 -14.61 -28.34
C VAL A 146 -0.38 -14.21 -29.70
N GLU A 147 -1.44 -14.90 -30.11
CA GLU A 147 -2.13 -14.71 -31.39
C GLU A 147 -2.81 -13.34 -31.50
N TRP A 148 -3.02 -12.66 -30.38
CA TRP A 148 -3.57 -11.30 -30.34
C TRP A 148 -2.52 -10.23 -30.70
N VAL A 149 -1.24 -10.57 -30.82
CA VAL A 149 -0.17 -9.62 -31.14
C VAL A 149 -0.03 -9.50 -32.66
N ASP A 150 -0.33 -8.32 -33.18
CA ASP A 150 -0.25 -8.01 -34.62
C ASP A 150 1.09 -7.38 -35.04
N LEU A 151 2.16 -7.70 -34.28
CA LEU A 151 3.54 -7.31 -34.56
C LEU A 151 4.34 -8.49 -35.12
N GLY A 152 5.54 -8.24 -35.66
CA GLY A 152 6.47 -9.27 -36.12
C GLY A 152 7.04 -10.10 -34.97
N VAL A 153 6.23 -10.97 -34.36
CA VAL A 153 6.65 -11.80 -33.22
C VAL A 153 7.70 -12.83 -33.66
N ARG A 154 8.88 -12.78 -33.03
CA ARG A 154 9.99 -13.71 -33.25
C ARG A 154 10.06 -14.83 -32.21
N GLY A 155 9.53 -14.57 -31.02
CA GLY A 155 9.51 -15.54 -29.93
C GLY A 155 8.65 -15.06 -28.77
N SER A 156 8.23 -16.01 -27.95
CA SER A 156 7.49 -15.74 -26.71
C SER A 156 8.01 -16.65 -25.60
N ARG A 157 8.04 -16.12 -24.37
CA ARG A 157 8.41 -16.87 -23.17
C ARG A 157 7.37 -16.62 -22.08
N MET A 158 6.85 -17.71 -21.51
CA MET A 158 5.97 -17.63 -20.34
C MET A 158 6.76 -17.06 -19.16
N MET A 159 6.25 -15.98 -18.59
CA MET A 159 6.82 -15.29 -17.42
C MET A 159 6.08 -15.63 -16.13
N GLY A 160 4.88 -16.20 -16.24
CA GLY A 160 4.12 -16.71 -15.10
C GLY A 160 2.68 -17.03 -15.49
N ASN A 161 1.99 -17.73 -14.60
CA ASN A 161 0.61 -18.20 -14.80
C ASN A 161 -0.30 -17.63 -13.70
N GLU A 162 -1.55 -18.07 -13.67
CA GLU A 162 -2.53 -17.65 -12.66
C GLU A 162 -2.18 -18.09 -11.24
N GLU A 163 -1.13 -18.88 -11.00
CA GLU A 163 -0.61 -19.24 -9.68
C GLU A 163 0.52 -18.32 -9.21
N THR A 164 1.26 -17.71 -10.14
CA THR A 164 2.42 -16.86 -9.82
C THR A 164 2.24 -15.38 -10.15
N ILE A 165 1.23 -15.01 -10.93
CA ILE A 165 0.98 -13.61 -11.33
C ILE A 165 -0.41 -13.14 -10.89
N ALA A 166 -0.45 -11.88 -10.43
CA ALA A 166 -1.68 -11.15 -10.16
C ALA A 166 -1.56 -9.69 -10.57
N GLN A 167 -2.70 -9.00 -10.57
CA GLN A 167 -2.78 -7.56 -10.73
C GLN A 167 -3.85 -7.01 -9.81
N VAL A 168 -3.63 -5.82 -9.27
CA VAL A 168 -4.64 -5.05 -8.56
C VAL A 168 -4.54 -3.59 -8.97
N HIS A 169 -5.67 -2.89 -9.14
CA HIS A 169 -5.63 -1.47 -9.47
C HIS A 169 -5.00 -0.69 -8.29
N PRO A 170 -3.84 -0.03 -8.46
CA PRO A 170 -3.10 0.53 -7.33
C PRO A 170 -3.84 1.64 -6.58
N LYS A 171 -4.50 2.54 -7.31
CA LYS A 171 -5.39 3.56 -6.72
C LYS A 171 -6.49 2.93 -5.85
N HIS A 172 -7.25 1.98 -6.39
CA HIS A 172 -8.33 1.30 -5.66
C HIS A 172 -7.82 0.62 -4.37
N LEU A 173 -6.70 -0.12 -4.44
CA LEU A 173 -6.07 -0.72 -3.26
C LEU A 173 -5.69 0.34 -2.21
N THR A 174 -5.07 1.44 -2.66
CA THR A 174 -4.59 2.51 -1.78
C THR A 174 -5.74 3.24 -1.09
N GLU A 175 -6.78 3.58 -1.85
CA GLU A 175 -8.00 4.22 -1.34
C GLU A 175 -8.76 3.32 -0.38
N ALA A 176 -8.87 2.02 -0.68
CA ALA A 176 -9.56 1.07 0.19
C ALA A 176 -8.85 0.89 1.54
N MET A 177 -7.52 0.80 1.55
CA MET A 177 -6.74 0.76 2.79
C MET A 177 -6.94 2.03 3.63
N PHE A 178 -6.92 3.21 2.99
CA PHE A 178 -7.18 4.47 3.68
C PHE A 178 -8.60 4.53 4.26
N ALA A 179 -9.61 4.19 3.45
CA ALA A 179 -11.01 4.20 3.88
C ALA A 179 -11.26 3.23 5.05
N ALA A 180 -10.67 2.03 5.00
CA ALA A 180 -10.74 1.07 6.10
C ALA A 180 -10.07 1.61 7.37
N ALA A 181 -8.88 2.22 7.25
CA ALA A 181 -8.20 2.85 8.38
C ALA A 181 -9.00 4.02 8.99
N ALA A 182 -9.62 4.83 8.13
CA ALA A 182 -10.51 5.92 8.51
C ALA A 182 -11.70 5.40 9.32
N LYS A 183 -12.36 4.34 8.83
CA LYS A 183 -13.50 3.70 9.50
C LYS A 183 -13.13 3.05 10.84
N MET A 184 -11.99 2.35 10.92
CA MET A 184 -11.61 1.57 12.10
C MET A 184 -11.04 2.42 13.24
N ALA A 185 -10.21 3.41 12.92
CA ALA A 185 -9.44 4.17 13.92
C ALA A 185 -9.46 5.68 13.66
N GLY A 186 -10.39 6.15 12.84
CA GLY A 186 -10.61 7.55 12.52
C GLY A 186 -9.50 8.16 11.65
N THR A 187 -8.63 7.38 11.01
CA THR A 187 -7.47 7.89 10.22
C THR A 187 -7.88 9.01 9.27
N THR A 188 -7.10 10.09 9.24
CA THR A 188 -7.40 11.30 8.47
C THR A 188 -6.31 11.57 7.43
N LEU A 189 -6.66 12.32 6.40
CA LEU A 189 -5.75 12.88 5.41
C LEU A 189 -5.73 14.40 5.57
N ARG A 190 -4.54 14.98 5.54
CA ARG A 190 -4.34 16.43 5.42
C ARG A 190 -3.50 16.69 4.17
N GLU A 191 -4.01 17.53 3.27
CA GLU A 191 -3.24 18.00 2.13
C GLU A 191 -2.26 19.09 2.57
N GLY A 192 -0.97 18.87 2.32
CA GLY A 192 0.06 19.82 2.70
C GLY A 192 1.47 19.29 2.50
N ALA A 193 2.43 20.21 2.41
CA ALA A 193 3.84 19.89 2.32
C ALA A 193 4.48 20.08 3.69
N VAL A 194 5.13 19.02 4.21
CA VAL A 194 5.92 19.13 5.42
C VAL A 194 7.30 19.67 5.06
N GLU A 195 7.68 20.77 5.70
CA GLU A 195 8.94 21.47 5.43
C GLU A 195 9.97 21.25 6.54
N GLY A 196 9.53 20.82 7.72
CA GLY A 196 10.40 20.57 8.86
C GLY A 196 9.73 19.75 9.95
N ILE A 197 10.57 19.12 10.77
CA ILE A 197 10.17 18.43 12.00
C ILE A 197 10.95 19.08 13.14
N GLU A 198 10.22 19.67 14.07
CA GLU A 198 10.75 20.21 15.33
C GLU A 198 10.53 19.18 16.43
N VAL A 199 11.56 18.99 17.25
CA VAL A 199 11.58 18.02 18.34
C VAL A 199 11.77 18.83 19.62
N ASP A 200 10.81 18.74 20.55
CA ASP A 200 10.91 19.47 21.82
C ASP A 200 12.05 18.86 22.67
N GLU A 201 12.96 19.70 23.19
CA GLU A 201 14.05 19.29 24.11
C GLU A 201 13.54 18.84 25.49
#